data_AF-M1AYA7-F1
#
_entry.id   AF-M1AYA7-F1
#
_cell.length_a   1.000
_cell.length_b   1.000
_cell.length_c   1.000
_cell.angle_alpha   90.00
_cell.angle_beta   90.00
_cell.angle_gamma   90.00
#
_symmetry.space_group_name_H-M   'P 1'
#
loop_
_entity.id
_entity.type
_entity.pdbx_description
1 polymer ?
#
loop_
_entity_poly.entity_id
_entity_poly.type
_entity_poly.pdbx_seq_one_letter_code
_entity_poly.pdbx_strand_id
1 'polypeptide(L)' 'MTGELKMILAMVTGLEPKEQRLLYKGKEREDCEYLHMVGVKDKDKVLLFEDPAIKERKQATSGHVQVIGSTYHTICV' A
#
# COMPACT_ATOMS: atom_id res chain seq x y z
N MET A 1 5.81 -11.43 -8.16
CA MET A 1 5.11 -10.35 -8.88
C MET A 1 4.62 -9.35 -7.83
N THR A 2 4.73 -8.03 -8.02
CA THR A 2 4.36 -7.06 -6.95
C THR A 2 2.87 -7.08 -6.62
N GLY A 3 2.03 -7.56 -7.55
CA GLY A 3 0.64 -7.90 -7.29
C GLY A 3 0.43 -8.95 -6.18
N GLU A 4 1.30 -9.94 -6.02
CA GLU A 4 1.17 -10.95 -4.95
C GLU A 4 1.39 -10.33 -3.57
N LEU A 5 2.40 -9.45 -3.44
CA LEU A 5 2.63 -8.71 -2.21
C LEU A 5 1.41 -7.84 -1.87
N LYS A 6 0.88 -7.10 -2.85
CA LYS A 6 -0.31 -6.27 -2.62
C LYS A 6 -1.55 -7.07 -2.23
N MET A 7 -1.72 -8.28 -2.77
CA MET A 7 -2.78 -9.20 -2.35
C MET A 7 -2.61 -9.64 -0.89
N ILE A 8 -1.41 -10.04 -0.48
CA ILE A 8 -1.13 -10.42 0.92
C ILE A 8 -1.38 -9.22 1.84
N LEU A 9 -0.90 -8.04 1.45
CA LEU A 9 -1.13 -6.80 2.20
C LEU A 9 -2.61 -6.46 2.30
N ALA A 10 -3.41 -6.75 1.27
CA ALA A 10 -4.85 -6.51 1.31
C ALA A 10 -5.53 -7.39 2.35
N MET A 11 -5.10 -8.64 2.48
CA MET A 11 -5.62 -9.56 3.49
C MET A 11 -5.27 -9.13 4.92
N VAL A 12 -4.06 -8.60 5.16
CA VAL A 12 -3.63 -8.23 6.53
C VAL A 12 -3.99 -6.80 6.93
N THR A 13 -4.09 -5.86 5.99
CA THR A 13 -4.40 -4.45 6.25
C THR A 13 -5.83 -4.05 5.94
N GLY A 14 -6.56 -4.85 5.14
CA GLY A 14 -7.89 -4.52 4.64
C GLY A 14 -7.92 -3.49 3.50
N LEU A 15 -6.76 -3.00 3.04
CA LEU A 15 -6.64 -2.07 1.92
C LEU A 15 -6.72 -2.82 0.59
N GLU A 16 -7.57 -2.41 -0.35
CA GLU A 16 -7.53 -3.02 -1.69
C GLU A 16 -6.18 -2.77 -2.37
N PRO A 17 -5.69 -3.66 -3.24
CA PRO A 17 -4.41 -3.48 -3.94
C PRO A 17 -4.24 -2.12 -4.64
N LYS A 18 -5.33 -1.57 -5.17
CA LYS A 18 -5.37 -0.24 -5.79
C LYS A 18 -5.20 0.91 -4.78
N GLU A 19 -5.66 0.73 -3.54
CA GLU A 19 -5.54 1.71 -2.45
C GLU A 19 -4.14 1.67 -1.80
N GLN A 20 -3.28 0.73 -2.20
CA GLN A 20 -1.96 0.52 -1.59
C GLN A 20 -0.86 1.24 -2.38
N ARG A 21 -0.17 2.17 -1.71
CA ARG A 21 1.04 2.84 -2.20
C ARG A 21 2.27 2.36 -1.43
N LEU A 22 3.20 1.71 -2.13
CA LEU A 22 4.43 1.20 -1.55
C LEU A 22 5.56 2.20 -1.75
N LEU A 23 6.29 2.50 -0.69
CA LEU A 23 7.47 3.35 -0.71
C LEU A 23 8.68 2.54 -0.25
N TYR A 24 9.71 2.52 -1.09
CA TYR A 24 11.01 1.92 -0.75
C TYR A 24 12.12 2.92 -1.01
N LYS A 25 12.96 3.17 0.01
CA LYS A 25 14.02 4.19 -0.02
C LYS A 25 13.52 5.58 -0.49
N GLY A 26 12.35 5.98 -0.02
CA GLY A 26 11.76 7.28 -0.34
C GLY A 26 11.14 7.40 -1.73
N LYS A 27 11.13 6.33 -2.54
CA LYS A 27 10.53 6.31 -3.87
C LYS A 27 9.29 5.41 -3.91
N GLU A 28 8.22 5.95 -4.49
CA GLU A 28 6.98 5.21 -4.73
C GLU A 28 7.18 4.15 -5.80
N ARG A 29 6.55 2.99 -5.59
CA ARG A 29 6.65 1.81 -6.44
C ARG A 29 5.28 1.39 -6.93
N GLU A 30 5.20 1.20 -8.24
CA GLU A 30 3.99 0.76 -8.94
C GLU A 30 3.88 -0.77 -9.02
N ASP A 31 2.67 -1.24 -9.30
CA ASP A 31 2.26 -2.65 -9.37
C ASP A 31 3.09 -3.51 -10.34
N CYS A 32 3.73 -2.88 -11.33
CA CYS A 32 4.47 -3.54 -12.39
C CYS A 32 5.97 -3.72 -12.07
N GLU A 33 6.49 -3.12 -11.00
CA GLU A 33 7.91 -3.21 -10.66
C GLU A 33 8.18 -4.35 -9.68
N TYR A 34 8.86 -5.43 -10.09
CA TYR A 34 9.26 -6.52 -9.19
C TYR A 34 10.21 -6.01 -8.09
N LEU A 35 9.98 -6.44 -6.82
CA LEU A 35 10.80 -6.08 -5.65
C LEU A 35 12.32 -6.27 -5.86
N HIS A 36 12.73 -7.37 -6.50
CA HIS A 36 14.14 -7.64 -6.77
C HIS A 36 14.74 -6.68 -7.81
N MET A 37 13.95 -6.16 -8.75
CA MET A 37 14.40 -5.18 -9.75
C MET A 37 14.54 -3.79 -9.15
N VAL A 38 13.74 -3.47 -8.12
CA VAL A 38 13.87 -2.22 -7.36
C VAL A 38 14.90 -2.31 -6.22
N GLY A 39 15.58 -3.46 -6.09
CA GLY A 39 16.70 -3.66 -5.19
C GLY A 39 16.32 -3.91 -3.73
N VAL A 40 15.08 -4.32 -3.46
CA VAL A 40 14.62 -4.74 -2.13
C VAL A 40 15.27 -6.08 -1.78
N LYS A 41 15.87 -6.16 -0.59
CA LYS A 41 16.56 -7.35 -0.06
C LYS A 41 15.88 -7.87 1.21
N ASP A 42 16.31 -9.04 1.68
CA ASP A 42 15.95 -9.57 2.99
C ASP A 42 16.13 -8.50 4.08
N LYS A 43 15.13 -8.35 4.95
CA LYS A 43 15.05 -7.39 6.07
C LYS A 43 14.96 -5.93 5.68
N ASP A 44 14.87 -5.60 4.40
CA ASP A 44 14.56 -4.24 4.01
C ASP A 44 13.16 -3.83 4.46
N LYS A 45 13.04 -2.55 4.82
CA LYS A 45 11.76 -1.96 5.20
C LYS A 45 11.09 -1.32 4.00
N VAL A 46 9.85 -1.71 3.76
CA VAL A 46 8.94 -1.09 2.78
C VAL A 46 7.82 -0.44 3.56
N LEU A 47 7.51 0.81 3.24
CA LEU A 47 6.40 1.53 3.84
C LEU A 47 5.17 1.39 2.95
N LEU A 48 4.02 1.11 3.56
CA LEU A 48 2.73 1.07 2.91
C LEU A 48 1.90 2.27 3.36
N PHE A 49 1.36 2.99 2.39
CA PHE A 49 0.46 4.12 2.54
C PHE A 49 -0.89 3.79 1.90
N GLU A 50 -1.96 4.28 2.51
CA GLU A 50 -3.29 4.30 1.89
C GLU A 50 -3.38 5.49 0.93
N ASP A 51 -3.80 5.26 -0.32
CA ASP A 51 -4.03 6.34 -1.28
C ASP A 51 -5.39 7.03 -1.02
N PRO A 52 -5.40 8.32 -0.62
CA PRO A 52 -6.64 9.02 -0.31
C PRO A 52 -7.52 9.27 -1.54
N ALA A 53 -6.94 9.37 -2.74
CA ALA A 53 -7.70 9.66 -3.97
C ALA A 53 -8.55 8.47 -4.42
N ILE A 54 -8.20 7.25 -4.02
CA ILE A 54 -8.98 6.04 -4.31
C ILE A 54 -10.03 5.77 -3.21
N LYS A 55 -9.76 6.18 -1.96
CA LYS A 55 -10.70 6.10 -0.83
C LYS A 55 -11.97 6.90 -1.06
N GLU A 56 -11.86 8.12 -1.62
CA GLU A 56 -13.02 9.00 -1.85
C GLU A 56 -14.11 8.37 -2.73
N ARG A 57 -13.76 7.46 -3.65
CA ARG A 57 -14.77 6.78 -4.49
C ARG A 57 -15.66 5.80 -3.73
N LYS A 58 -15.22 5.27 -2.59
CA LYS A 58 -16.02 4.37 -1.74
C LYS A 58 -16.90 5.10 -0.74
N GLN A 59 -16.47 6.27 -0.26
CA GLN A 59 -17.16 6.99 0.82
C GLN A 59 -18.49 7.65 0.38
N ALA A 60 -18.77 7.76 -0.93
CA ALA A 60 -20.04 8.26 -1.43
C ALA A 60 -21.27 7.38 -1.09
N THR A 61 -21.09 6.19 -0.49
CA THR A 61 -22.19 5.26 -0.16
C THR A 61 -22.38 4.96 1.33
N SER A 62 -21.57 5.53 2.24
CA SER A 62 -21.78 5.36 3.68
C SER A 62 -21.22 6.56 4.45
N GLY A 63 -22.09 7.26 5.17
CA GLY A 63 -21.81 8.49 5.92
C GLY A 63 -20.92 8.29 7.15
N HIS A 64 -19.69 7.83 6.94
CA HIS A 64 -18.68 7.70 7.98
C HIS A 64 -17.63 8.80 7.79
N VAL A 65 -17.64 9.81 8.68
CA VAL A 65 -16.53 10.77 8.78
C VAL A 65 -15.33 10.01 9.34
N GLN A 66 -14.50 9.47 8.45
CA GLN A 66 -13.24 8.86 8.83
C GLN A 66 -12.22 9.98 9.03
N VAL A 67 -11.69 10.08 10.24
CA VAL A 67 -10.54 10.93 10.58
C VAL A 67 -9.45 10.73 9.53
N ILE A 68 -8.89 11.83 9.04
CA ILE A 68 -7.79 11.89 8.07
C ILE A 68 -6.48 11.47 8.77
N GLY A 69 -6.47 10.30 9.41
CA GLY A 69 -5.28 9.67 9.93
C GLY A 69 -4.78 8.72 8.86
N SER A 70 -3.76 9.13 8.12
CA SER A 70 -3.08 8.24 7.17
C SER A 70 -2.58 7.01 7.95
N THR A 71 -3.13 5.83 7.65
CA THR A 71 -2.65 4.60 8.28
C THR A 71 -1.34 4.20 7.62
N TYR A 72 -0.26 4.19 8.40
CA TYR A 72 1.08 3.83 7.94
C TYR A 72 1.44 2.44 8.45
N HIS A 73 1.82 1.54 7.55
CA HIS A 73 2.32 0.21 7.91
C HIS A 73 3.77 0.06 7.45
N THR A 74 4.61 -0.57 8.28
CA THR A 74 5.95 -0.98 7.87
C THR A 74 5.95 -2.48 7.62
N ILE A 75 6.43 -2.89 6.47
CA ILE A 75 6.58 -4.28 6.05
C ILE A 75 8.08 -4.56 6.05
N CYS A 76 8.53 -5.62 6.71
CA CYS A 76 9.85 -6.17 6.46
C CYS A 76 9.72 -7.29 5.43
N VAL A 77 10.57 -7.26 4.41
CA VAL A 77 10.68 -8.31 3.40
C VAL A 77 11.54 -9.45 3.90
#